data_AF-A0A9R1CYN4-F1
#
_entry.id   AF-A0A9R1CYN4-F1
#
_cell.length_a   1.000
_cell.length_b   1.000
_cell.length_c   1.000
_cell.angle_alpha   90.00
_cell.angle_beta   90.00
_cell.angle_gamma   90.00
#
_symmetry.space_group_name_H-M   'P 1'
#
loop_
_entity.id
_entity.type
_entity.pdbx_description
1 polymer ?
#
loop_
_entity_poly.entity_id
_entity_poly.type
_entity_poly.pdbx_seq_one_letter_code
_entity_poly.pdbx_strand_id
1 'polypeptide(L)'
;MSLSDLAETPQSRDGTSTPGAISLTVPTNLIMLPAAAAIVGLSIGFIRGGSRARLRFLVENAHRKPKTVQGWYFYTKTRNYRVFFGALKAGGKYALGLGGATAGFVLVDESVGWAREQVLGPAGEIQGAVTQDGDAFGLGQGEGSQVKRKAGWRKGEVKWEDGGVAGGLMGLVVGTAYKLPRPLFIRSVIMGIALGSLTSGMQTAQARIGRLREEEKRKAKLINSQQQVPSPGAAAAALVTEEIAPVMPLSEETKPTEEVVVSGVSGEEEPKGWWESVKSWVGA
;
A
#
# COMPACT_ATOMS: atom_id res chain seq x y z
N MET A 1 -15.18 50.89 -49.77
CA MET A 1 -14.34 50.37 -48.68
C MET A 1 -14.46 51.37 -47.54
N SER A 2 -15.32 51.08 -46.57
CA SER A 2 -15.69 51.99 -45.48
C SER A 2 -14.66 51.93 -44.35
N LEU A 3 -14.39 53.10 -43.74
CA LEU A 3 -13.49 53.29 -42.60
C LEU A 3 -13.90 52.53 -41.32
N SER A 4 -15.02 51.82 -41.34
CA SER A 4 -15.50 50.95 -40.27
C SER A 4 -14.79 49.58 -40.23
N ASP A 5 -14.17 49.14 -41.33
CA ASP A 5 -13.45 47.85 -41.41
C ASP A 5 -12.00 47.94 -40.88
N LEU A 6 -11.51 49.13 -40.51
CA LEU A 6 -10.16 49.32 -39.94
C LEU A 6 -10.15 49.43 -38.40
N ALA A 7 -11.30 49.36 -37.75
CA ALA A 7 -11.40 49.38 -36.29
C ALA A 7 -11.46 47.97 -35.65
N GLU A 8 -11.35 46.90 -36.44
CA GLU A 8 -11.23 45.55 -35.90
C GLU A 8 -9.76 45.29 -35.53
N THR A 9 -9.34 45.92 -34.43
CA THR A 9 -8.11 45.53 -33.72
C THR A 9 -8.26 44.07 -33.29
N PRO A 10 -7.24 43.22 -33.51
CA PRO A 10 -7.34 41.79 -33.23
C PRO A 10 -7.70 41.60 -31.76
N GLN A 11 -8.75 40.81 -31.52
CA GLN A 11 -9.10 40.38 -30.17
C GLN A 11 -7.86 39.78 -29.52
N SER A 12 -7.32 40.51 -28.55
CA SER A 12 -6.54 39.98 -27.44
C SER A 12 -7.40 38.96 -26.72
N ARG A 13 -7.46 37.74 -27.25
CA ARG A 13 -7.74 36.56 -26.45
C ARG A 13 -6.41 36.14 -25.86
N ASP A 14 -6.12 36.73 -24.71
CA ASP A 14 -5.34 36.07 -23.67
C ASP A 14 -6.05 34.75 -23.35
N GLY A 15 -5.79 33.74 -24.19
CA GLY A 15 -5.87 32.36 -23.74
C GLY A 15 -4.82 32.25 -22.66
N THR A 16 -5.25 32.19 -21.41
CA THR A 16 -4.44 31.73 -20.30
C THR A 16 -4.10 30.25 -20.51
N SER A 17 -3.34 29.92 -21.56
CA SER A 17 -2.42 28.81 -21.47
C SER A 17 -1.38 29.25 -20.46
N THR A 18 -1.58 28.92 -19.18
CA THR A 18 -0.50 28.98 -18.20
C THR A 18 0.69 28.26 -18.82
N PRO A 19 1.79 28.95 -19.17
CA PRO A 19 2.95 28.29 -19.74
C PRO A 19 3.55 27.43 -18.63
N GLY A 20 3.62 26.12 -18.85
CA GLY A 20 4.56 25.27 -18.12
C GLY A 20 4.14 24.78 -16.74
N ALA A 21 2.86 24.48 -16.48
CA ALA A 21 2.54 23.54 -15.41
C ALA A 21 2.96 22.12 -15.86
N ILE A 22 4.24 21.77 -15.68
CA ILE A 22 4.74 20.41 -15.89
C ILE A 22 4.07 19.53 -14.82
N SER A 23 2.96 18.90 -15.19
CA SER A 23 2.31 17.88 -14.36
C SER A 23 3.16 16.61 -14.40
N LEU A 24 4.17 16.56 -13.52
CA LEU A 24 4.91 15.33 -13.25
C LEU A 24 3.93 14.32 -12.64
N THR A 25 3.49 13.36 -13.45
CA THR A 25 2.74 12.18 -13.00
C THR A 25 3.71 11.25 -12.28
N VAL A 26 4.07 11.62 -11.05
CA VAL A 26 4.89 10.78 -10.19
C VAL A 26 4.04 9.61 -9.69
N PRO A 27 4.48 8.35 -9.87
CA PRO A 27 3.71 7.22 -9.39
C PRO A 27 3.52 7.28 -7.88
N THR A 28 2.29 7.03 -7.40
CA THR A 28 2.01 7.03 -5.95
C THR A 28 2.89 6.01 -5.22
N ASN A 29 3.18 4.87 -5.86
CA ASN A 29 4.07 3.84 -5.34
C ASN A 29 5.50 4.36 -5.12
N LEU A 30 5.95 5.31 -5.94
CA LEU A 30 7.29 5.90 -5.87
C LEU A 30 7.46 6.81 -4.64
N ILE A 31 6.36 7.34 -4.10
CA ILE A 31 6.41 8.18 -2.89
C ILE A 31 6.16 7.33 -1.65
N MET A 32 5.15 6.46 -1.70
CA MET A 32 4.67 5.76 -0.52
C MET A 32 5.59 4.60 -0.08
N LEU A 33 6.11 3.80 -1.02
CA LEU A 33 6.98 2.67 -0.69
C LEU A 33 8.34 3.12 -0.11
N PRO A 34 9.05 4.11 -0.71
CA PRO A 34 10.29 4.61 -0.14
C PRO A 34 10.11 5.30 1.19
N ALA A 35 9.00 6.04 1.39
CA ALA A 35 8.70 6.66 2.68
C ALA A 35 8.48 5.60 3.78
N ALA A 36 7.71 4.55 3.49
CA ALA A 36 7.51 3.45 4.43
C ALA A 36 8.83 2.74 4.76
N ALA A 37 9.64 2.43 3.74
CA ALA A 37 10.96 1.82 3.92
C ALA A 37 11.92 2.73 4.72
N ALA A 38 11.86 4.05 4.52
CA ALA A 38 12.65 5.02 5.27
C ALA A 38 12.26 5.04 6.77
N ILE A 39 10.97 4.94 7.10
CA ILE A 39 10.51 4.86 8.50
C ILE A 39 11.00 3.58 9.18
N VAL A 40 10.91 2.45 8.48
CA VAL A 40 11.43 1.17 8.98
C VAL A 40 12.95 1.25 9.17
N GLY A 41 13.66 1.80 8.19
CA GLY A 41 15.10 2.00 8.28
C GLY A 41 15.52 2.95 9.39
N LEU A 42 14.77 4.03 9.60
CA LEU A 42 14.97 4.97 10.70
C LEU A 42 14.83 4.24 12.02
N SER A 43 13.79 3.43 12.20
CA SER A 43 13.51 2.68 13.43
C SER A 43 14.65 1.72 13.77
N ILE A 44 15.09 0.92 12.78
CA ILE A 44 16.21 -0.02 12.93
C ILE A 44 17.50 0.74 13.26
N GLY A 45 17.80 1.80 12.52
CA GLY A 45 18.99 2.62 12.71
C GLY A 45 19.01 3.34 14.06
N PHE A 46 17.85 3.79 14.54
CA PHE A 46 17.70 4.48 15.82
C PHE A 46 18.02 3.54 16.98
N ILE A 47 17.43 2.34 17.00
CA ILE A 47 17.67 1.34 18.05
C ILE A 47 19.13 0.88 18.04
N ARG A 48 19.68 0.57 16.85
CA ARG A 48 21.06 0.08 16.69
C ARG A 48 22.09 1.17 17.03
N GLY A 49 21.83 2.40 16.61
CA GLY A 49 22.68 3.57 16.86
C GLY A 49 22.68 3.99 18.32
N GLY A 50 21.50 4.07 18.93
CA GLY A 50 21.34 4.40 20.34
C GLY A 50 22.03 3.39 21.26
N SER A 51 21.86 2.10 20.98
CA SER A 51 22.51 1.03 21.73
C SER A 51 24.04 1.11 21.67
N ARG A 52 24.60 1.35 20.47
CA ARG A 52 26.06 1.50 20.31
C ARG A 52 26.61 2.74 21.02
N ALA A 53 25.94 3.88 20.91
CA ALA A 53 26.34 5.11 21.57
C ALA A 53 26.26 4.98 23.10
N ARG A 54 25.24 4.29 23.61
CA ARG A 54 25.09 3.98 25.03
C ARG A 54 26.26 3.14 25.55
N LEU A 55 26.58 2.04 24.87
CA LEU A 55 27.68 1.15 25.27
C LEU A 55 29.03 1.89 25.26
N ARG A 56 29.30 2.70 24.22
CA ARG A 56 30.51 3.53 24.17
C ARG A 56 30.61 4.48 25.36
N PHE A 57 29.53 5.19 25.68
CA PHE A 57 29.50 6.10 26.82
C PHE A 57 29.74 5.37 28.16
N LEU A 58 29.18 4.17 28.33
CA LEU A 58 29.36 3.37 29.54
C LEU A 58 30.80 2.88 29.69
N VAL A 59 31.44 2.48 28.60
CA VAL A 59 32.85 2.07 28.60
C VAL A 59 33.75 3.26 28.91
N GLU A 60 33.56 4.39 28.24
CA GLU A 60 34.34 5.62 28.46
C GLU A 60 34.24 6.11 29.91
N ASN A 61 33.06 6.01 30.53
CA ASN A 61 32.80 6.52 31.87
C ASN A 61 32.76 5.44 32.96
N ALA A 62 33.18 4.22 32.67
CA ALA A 62 33.17 3.12 33.64
C ALA A 62 33.96 3.48 34.92
N HIS A 63 35.02 4.29 34.77
CA HIS A 63 35.89 4.75 35.84
C HIS A 63 35.42 6.05 36.53
N ARG A 64 34.47 6.81 35.96
CA ARG A 64 33.99 8.12 36.49
C ARG A 64 32.52 8.06 36.89
N LYS A 65 32.15 7.12 37.75
CA LYS A 65 30.77 7.03 38.26
C LYS A 65 30.53 8.14 39.30
N PRO A 66 29.48 8.97 39.16
CA PRO A 66 29.21 10.05 40.09
C PRO A 66 28.87 9.50 41.49
N LYS A 67 29.31 10.22 42.53
CA LYS A 67 29.05 9.89 43.94
C LYS A 67 27.99 10.79 44.58
N THR A 68 27.66 11.92 43.95
CA THR A 68 26.67 12.90 44.43
C THR A 68 25.41 12.89 43.56
N VAL A 69 24.27 13.31 44.13
CA VAL A 69 22.97 13.36 43.42
C VAL A 69 23.03 14.31 42.22
N GLN A 70 23.64 15.49 42.38
CA GLN A 70 23.82 16.47 41.29
C GLN A 70 24.71 15.91 40.17
N GLY A 71 25.77 15.16 40.51
CA GLY A 71 26.63 14.49 39.53
C GLY A 71 25.87 13.43 38.72
N TRP A 72 24.91 12.74 39.33
CA TRP A 72 24.08 11.76 38.63
C TRP A 72 23.15 12.40 37.59
N TYR A 73 22.61 13.58 37.88
CA TYR A 73 21.82 14.35 36.91
C TYR A 73 22.66 14.74 35.67
N PHE A 74 23.85 15.33 35.86
CA PHE A 74 24.72 15.71 34.75
C PHE A 74 25.22 14.52 33.94
N TYR A 75 25.46 13.39 34.61
CA TYR A 75 25.81 12.13 33.96
C TYR A 75 24.69 11.64 33.05
N THR A 76 23.45 11.57 33.56
CA THR A 76 22.29 11.10 32.79
C THR A 76 21.92 12.04 31.65
N LYS A 77 22.01 13.36 31.87
CA LYS A 77 21.81 14.38 30.84
C LYS A 77 22.79 14.19 29.68
N THR A 78 24.09 14.12 29.97
CA THR A 78 25.15 13.92 28.96
C THR A 78 25.00 12.58 28.24
N ARG A 79 24.68 11.52 28.99
CA ARG A 79 24.40 10.19 28.42
C ARG A 79 23.26 10.25 27.41
N ASN A 80 22.14 10.86 27.78
CA ASN A 80 20.96 10.90 26.94
C ASN A 80 21.20 11.71 25.66
N TYR A 81 21.94 12.82 25.72
CA TYR A 81 22.32 13.58 24.52
C TYR A 81 23.22 12.78 23.56
N ARG A 82 24.26 12.11 24.08
CA ARG A 82 25.15 11.29 23.24
C ARG A 82 24.41 10.11 22.61
N VAL A 83 23.53 9.46 23.37
CA VAL A 83 22.70 8.36 22.88
C VAL A 83 21.73 8.84 21.81
N PHE A 84 21.03 9.96 22.03
CA PHE A 84 20.08 10.53 21.08
C PHE A 84 20.77 10.96 19.77
N PHE A 85 21.90 11.65 19.85
CA PHE A 85 22.68 12.04 18.67
C PHE A 85 23.18 10.82 17.89
N GLY A 86 23.67 9.79 18.60
CA GLY A 86 24.08 8.53 17.96
C GLY A 86 22.92 7.78 17.30
N ALA A 87 21.74 7.80 17.92
CA ALA A 87 20.51 7.23 17.38
C ALA A 87 20.05 7.98 16.12
N LEU A 88 20.05 9.31 16.12
CA LEU A 88 19.70 10.13 14.95
C LEU A 88 20.67 9.94 13.78
N LYS A 89 21.99 9.97 14.04
CA LYS A 89 23.00 9.81 12.99
C LYS A 89 22.90 8.45 12.30
N ALA A 90 22.71 7.39 13.08
CA ALA A 90 22.50 6.05 12.53
C ALA A 90 21.14 5.94 11.86
N GLY A 91 20.06 6.40 12.52
CA GLY A 91 18.69 6.42 12.00
C GLY A 91 18.61 7.07 10.62
N GLY A 92 19.14 8.27 10.46
CA GLY A 92 19.18 8.97 9.16
C GLY A 92 19.94 8.19 8.09
N LYS A 93 21.10 7.60 8.43
CA LYS A 93 21.87 6.78 7.49
C LYS A 93 21.08 5.55 7.00
N TYR A 94 20.41 4.84 7.91
CA TYR A 94 19.60 3.67 7.54
C TYR A 94 18.31 4.05 6.82
N ALA A 95 17.67 5.16 7.19
CA ALA A 95 16.49 5.68 6.52
C ALA A 95 16.79 6.04 5.05
N LEU A 96 17.88 6.77 4.81
CA LEU A 96 18.31 7.12 3.46
C LEU A 96 18.78 5.89 2.67
N GLY A 97 19.50 4.97 3.32
CA GLY A 97 19.96 3.74 2.68
C GLY A 97 18.80 2.84 2.20
N LEU A 98 17.83 2.56 3.09
CA LEU A 98 16.69 1.72 2.75
C LEU A 98 15.67 2.44 1.87
N GLY A 99 15.33 3.69 2.19
CA GLY A 99 14.44 4.50 1.37
C GLY A 99 14.98 4.70 -0.05
N GLY A 100 16.27 5.02 -0.18
CA GLY A 100 16.93 5.16 -1.48
C GLY A 100 17.01 3.85 -2.26
N ALA A 101 17.31 2.73 -1.58
CA ALA A 101 17.31 1.41 -2.22
C ALA A 101 15.93 1.01 -2.72
N THR A 102 14.87 1.23 -1.93
CA THR A 102 13.48 0.97 -2.34
C THR A 102 13.05 1.90 -3.47
N ALA A 103 13.40 3.19 -3.43
CA ALA A 103 13.13 4.11 -4.53
C ALA A 103 13.83 3.66 -5.81
N GLY A 104 15.10 3.27 -5.74
CA GLY A 104 15.84 2.72 -6.87
C GLY A 104 15.20 1.46 -7.43
N PHE A 105 14.79 0.53 -6.56
CA PHE A 105 14.07 -0.67 -7.00
C PHE A 105 12.75 -0.34 -7.70
N VAL A 106 11.91 0.54 -7.14
CA VAL A 106 10.63 0.93 -7.76
C VAL A 106 10.84 1.67 -9.08
N LEU A 107 11.91 2.47 -9.22
CA LEU A 107 12.25 3.10 -10.50
C LEU A 107 12.62 2.05 -11.54
N VAL A 108 13.51 1.12 -11.21
CA VAL A 108 13.90 0.04 -12.12
C VAL A 108 12.69 -0.83 -12.45
N ASP A 109 11.88 -1.16 -11.45
CA ASP A 109 10.59 -1.81 -11.62
C ASP A 109 9.48 -0.83 -12.06
N GLU A 110 9.77 0.31 -12.65
CA GLU A 110 8.79 1.04 -13.47
C GLU A 110 9.34 1.10 -14.90
N SER A 111 10.64 1.34 -15.03
CA SER A 111 11.38 1.34 -16.29
C SER A 111 11.33 -0.01 -17.02
N VAL A 112 11.48 -1.14 -16.32
CA VAL A 112 11.51 -2.47 -16.96
C VAL A 112 10.19 -2.79 -17.69
N GLY A 113 9.06 -2.59 -17.04
CA GLY A 113 7.74 -2.82 -17.61
C GLY A 113 7.38 -1.78 -18.67
N TRP A 114 7.82 -0.53 -18.54
CA TRP A 114 7.71 0.44 -19.64
C TRP A 114 8.50 -0.01 -20.87
N ALA A 115 9.75 -0.44 -20.68
CA ALA A 115 10.58 -0.95 -21.78
C ALA A 115 9.96 -2.21 -22.43
N ARG A 116 9.38 -3.09 -21.61
CA ARG A 116 8.64 -4.26 -22.11
C ARG A 116 7.40 -3.85 -22.92
N GLU A 117 6.63 -2.88 -22.45
CA GLU A 117 5.45 -2.37 -23.16
C GLU A 117 5.81 -1.78 -24.53
N GLN A 118 7.00 -1.19 -24.68
CA GLN A 118 7.49 -0.71 -25.98
C GLN A 118 7.88 -1.83 -26.94
N VAL A 119 8.44 -2.93 -26.43
CA VAL A 119 8.99 -4.01 -27.26
C VAL A 119 7.95 -5.09 -27.59
N LEU A 120 7.18 -5.52 -26.59
CA LEU A 120 6.24 -6.65 -26.70
C LEU A 120 4.78 -6.20 -26.75
N GLY A 121 4.53 -4.89 -26.68
CA GLY A 121 3.20 -4.33 -26.52
C GLY A 121 2.69 -4.41 -25.07
N PRO A 122 1.63 -3.66 -24.75
CA PRO A 122 1.04 -3.64 -23.42
C PRO A 122 0.52 -5.01 -23.01
N ALA A 123 0.98 -5.47 -21.86
CA ALA A 123 0.59 -6.76 -21.30
C ALA A 123 -0.74 -6.65 -20.54
N GLY A 124 -1.76 -7.38 -21.01
CA GLY A 124 -3.11 -7.37 -20.46
C GLY A 124 -4.07 -6.53 -21.30
N GLU A 125 -5.37 -6.70 -21.06
CA GLU A 125 -6.41 -5.87 -21.68
C GLU A 125 -6.10 -4.41 -21.33
N ILE A 126 -5.72 -3.61 -22.34
CA ILE A 126 -5.64 -2.16 -22.18
C ILE A 126 -7.07 -1.73 -21.86
N GLN A 127 -7.39 -1.55 -20.59
CA GLN A 127 -8.62 -0.91 -20.18
C GLN A 127 -8.47 0.58 -20.51
N GLY A 128 -8.60 0.92 -21.80
CA GLY A 128 -8.35 2.25 -22.33
C GLY A 128 -7.69 2.31 -23.71
N ALA A 129 -8.13 1.51 -24.68
CA ALA A 129 -8.12 1.93 -26.08
C ALA A 129 -9.57 2.05 -26.59
N VAL A 130 -10.39 2.79 -25.86
CA VAL A 130 -11.44 3.57 -26.53
C VAL A 130 -10.70 4.80 -27.03
N THR A 131 -10.45 4.83 -28.33
CA THR A 131 -10.28 6.05 -29.11
C THR A 131 -11.30 7.07 -28.61
N GLN A 132 -10.83 8.13 -27.97
CA GLN A 132 -11.64 9.31 -27.71
C GLN A 132 -11.76 10.10 -29.02
N ASP A 133 -12.47 9.51 -29.98
CA ASP A 133 -12.96 10.19 -31.18
C ASP A 133 -14.49 10.01 -31.18
N GLY A 134 -15.20 11.09 -30.86
CA GLY A 134 -16.63 11.12 -30.51
C GLY A 134 -16.78 11.07 -28.98
N ASP A 135 -17.24 12.12 -28.27
CA ASP A 135 -18.46 12.87 -28.53
C ASP A 135 -18.29 14.32 -28.06
N ALA A 136 -18.34 15.27 -29.01
CA ALA A 136 -18.36 16.71 -28.76
C ALA A 136 -19.75 17.24 -28.35
N PHE A 137 -20.68 16.37 -27.95
CA PHE A 137 -22.04 16.78 -27.58
C PHE A 137 -22.46 16.08 -26.29
N GLY A 138 -22.28 16.81 -25.18
CA GLY A 138 -22.59 16.33 -23.84
C GLY A 138 -24.07 16.05 -23.66
N LEU A 139 -24.47 14.78 -23.79
CA LEU A 139 -25.71 14.22 -23.23
C LEU A 139 -25.46 12.76 -22.89
N GLY A 140 -25.13 12.49 -21.63
CA GLY A 140 -24.92 11.14 -21.13
C GLY A 140 -24.28 11.13 -19.75
N GLN A 141 -25.07 11.46 -18.72
CA GLN A 141 -24.69 11.30 -17.32
C GLN A 141 -24.72 9.80 -16.96
N GLY A 142 -23.73 9.06 -17.46
CA GLY A 142 -23.42 7.72 -16.99
C GLY A 142 -22.45 7.83 -15.81
N GLU A 143 -22.89 7.41 -14.63
CA GLU A 143 -22.11 7.34 -13.40
C GLU A 143 -20.94 6.34 -13.58
N GLY A 144 -19.87 6.81 -14.21
CA GLY A 144 -18.66 6.05 -14.45
C GLY A 144 -18.03 5.68 -13.12
N SER A 145 -17.98 4.39 -12.83
CA SER A 145 -17.11 3.85 -11.79
C SER A 145 -15.72 4.42 -12.02
N GLN A 146 -15.32 5.37 -11.18
CA GLN A 146 -14.01 5.99 -11.15
C GLN A 146 -12.99 4.93 -10.76
N VAL A 147 -12.61 4.08 -11.72
CA VAL A 147 -11.49 3.15 -11.58
C VAL A 147 -10.28 4.05 -11.37
N LYS A 148 -9.82 4.15 -10.11
CA LYS A 148 -8.65 4.94 -9.70
C LYS A 148 -7.49 4.50 -10.58
N ARG A 149 -7.21 5.25 -11.65
CA ARG A 149 -6.05 5.04 -12.50
C ARG A 149 -4.83 5.08 -11.60
N LYS A 150 -4.06 4.00 -11.59
CA LYS A 150 -2.71 4.04 -11.04
C LYS A 150 -1.94 5.05 -11.88
N ALA A 151 -1.60 6.20 -11.30
CA ALA A 151 -0.63 7.10 -11.92
C ALA A 151 0.70 6.33 -11.94
N GLY A 152 1.17 5.98 -13.12
CA GLY A 152 2.37 5.19 -13.37
C GLY A 152 2.81 5.42 -14.81
N TRP A 153 4.08 5.17 -15.10
CA TRP A 153 4.61 5.21 -16.46
C TRP A 153 4.29 3.92 -17.22
N ARG A 154 4.02 2.83 -16.49
CA ARG A 154 3.45 1.58 -16.99
C ARG A 154 1.94 1.69 -17.12
N LYS A 155 1.39 1.25 -18.25
CA LYS A 155 -0.07 1.20 -18.49
C LYS A 155 -0.65 -0.19 -18.29
N GLY A 156 0.16 -1.24 -18.43
CA GLY A 156 -0.25 -2.63 -18.35
C GLY A 156 -0.18 -3.23 -16.95
N GLU A 157 -0.61 -4.49 -16.84
CA GLU A 157 -0.53 -5.25 -15.60
C GLU A 157 0.93 -5.66 -15.27
N VAL A 158 1.24 -5.68 -13.98
CA VAL A 158 2.54 -6.16 -13.49
C VAL A 158 2.59 -7.67 -13.67
N LYS A 159 3.57 -8.16 -14.46
CA LYS A 159 3.88 -9.58 -14.52
C LYS A 159 4.92 -9.91 -13.46
N TRP A 160 4.87 -11.14 -12.97
CA TRP A 160 5.85 -11.66 -12.02
C TRP A 160 7.29 -11.63 -12.57
N GLU A 161 7.45 -11.71 -13.90
CA GLU A 161 8.72 -11.62 -14.62
C GLU A 161 9.40 -10.25 -14.46
N ASP A 162 8.63 -9.16 -14.43
CA ASP A 162 9.16 -7.79 -14.36
C ASP A 162 9.91 -7.57 -13.05
N GLY A 163 9.37 -8.11 -11.95
CA GLY A 163 10.00 -8.04 -10.63
C GLY A 163 11.30 -8.81 -10.58
N GLY A 164 11.35 -10.00 -11.19
CA GLY A 164 12.56 -10.82 -11.27
C GLY A 164 13.68 -10.10 -12.04
N VAL A 165 13.35 -9.50 -13.20
CA VAL A 165 14.30 -8.73 -14.01
C VAL A 165 14.76 -7.47 -13.28
N ALA A 166 13.84 -6.72 -12.68
CA ALA A 166 14.16 -5.51 -11.92
C ALA A 166 15.06 -5.83 -10.71
N GLY A 167 14.75 -6.90 -9.97
CA GLY A 167 15.54 -7.35 -8.83
C GLY A 167 16.93 -7.87 -9.23
N GLY A 168 17.02 -8.59 -10.35
CA GLY A 168 18.30 -9.02 -10.93
C GLY A 168 19.18 -7.85 -11.36
N LEU A 169 18.60 -6.87 -12.06
CA LEU A 169 19.30 -5.63 -12.44
C LEU A 169 19.78 -4.85 -11.22
N MET A 170 18.93 -4.70 -10.20
CA MET A 170 19.32 -4.05 -8.96
C MET A 170 20.46 -4.81 -8.25
N GLY A 171 20.43 -6.15 -8.27
CA GLY A 171 21.50 -7.00 -7.74
C GLY A 171 22.83 -6.83 -8.49
N LEU A 172 22.80 -6.65 -9.82
CA LEU A 172 23.98 -6.37 -10.63
C LEU A 172 24.56 -4.98 -10.35
N VAL A 173 23.70 -3.96 -10.29
CA VAL A 173 24.11 -2.58 -9.98
C VAL A 173 24.73 -2.51 -8.59
N VAL A 174 24.10 -3.11 -7.59
CA VAL A 174 24.64 -3.15 -6.22
C VAL A 174 25.97 -3.93 -6.18
N GLY A 175 26.04 -5.08 -6.86
CA GLY A 175 27.23 -5.91 -6.91
C GLY A 175 28.44 -5.21 -7.53
N THR A 176 28.22 -4.43 -8.59
CA THR A 176 29.26 -3.65 -9.27
C THR A 176 29.63 -2.38 -8.49
N ALA A 177 28.65 -1.62 -8.01
CA ALA A 177 28.87 -0.37 -7.28
C ALA A 177 29.61 -0.58 -5.94
N TYR A 178 29.28 -1.64 -5.20
CA TYR A 178 29.91 -1.97 -3.92
C TYR A 178 31.12 -2.90 -4.06
N LYS A 179 31.54 -3.24 -5.28
CA LYS A 179 32.67 -4.15 -5.56
C LYS A 179 32.60 -5.42 -4.70
N LEU A 180 31.45 -6.09 -4.71
CA LEU A 180 31.23 -7.25 -3.85
C LEU A 180 32.18 -8.41 -4.23
N PRO A 181 32.74 -9.13 -3.25
CA PRO A 181 33.45 -10.38 -3.48
C PRO A 181 32.58 -11.36 -4.29
N ARG A 182 33.19 -12.14 -5.20
CA ARG A 182 32.51 -13.09 -6.11
C ARG A 182 31.35 -13.90 -5.48
N PRO A 183 31.49 -14.52 -4.28
CA PRO A 183 30.38 -15.28 -3.69
C PRO A 183 29.22 -14.40 -3.21
N LEU A 184 29.50 -13.17 -2.76
CA LEU A 184 28.47 -12.21 -2.34
C LEU A 184 27.77 -11.59 -3.54
N PHE A 185 28.48 -11.39 -4.64
CA PHE A 185 27.93 -10.92 -5.92
C PHE A 185 26.89 -11.89 -6.49
N ILE A 186 27.21 -13.19 -6.56
CA ILE A 186 26.26 -14.19 -7.08
C ILE A 186 25.01 -14.27 -6.20
N ARG A 187 25.20 -14.23 -4.88
CA ARG A 187 24.08 -14.22 -3.93
C ARG A 187 23.21 -12.98 -4.05
N SER A 188 23.78 -11.79 -4.30
CA SER A 188 22.98 -10.58 -4.46
C SER A 188 22.12 -10.61 -5.71
N VAL A 189 22.61 -11.18 -6.81
CA VAL A 189 21.82 -11.35 -8.04
C VAL A 189 20.72 -12.39 -7.84
N ILE A 190 21.04 -13.55 -7.26
CA ILE A 190 20.03 -14.61 -7.00
C ILE A 190 18.95 -14.10 -6.05
N MET A 191 19.32 -13.44 -4.96
CA MET A 191 18.37 -12.87 -4.01
C MET A 191 17.55 -11.74 -4.64
N GLY A 192 18.17 -10.93 -5.51
CA GLY A 192 17.48 -9.91 -6.28
C GLY A 192 16.36 -10.51 -7.14
N ILE A 193 16.67 -11.53 -7.93
CA ILE A 193 15.69 -12.22 -8.78
C ILE A 193 14.61 -12.89 -7.94
N ALA A 194 14.99 -13.63 -6.89
CA ALA A 194 14.05 -14.35 -6.03
C ALA A 194 13.08 -13.40 -5.33
N LEU A 195 13.59 -12.38 -4.64
CA LEU A 195 12.77 -11.40 -3.92
C LEU A 195 11.95 -10.53 -4.87
N GLY A 196 12.52 -10.17 -6.02
CA GLY A 196 11.83 -9.43 -7.06
C GLY A 196 10.64 -10.20 -7.65
N SER A 197 10.85 -11.47 -8.00
CA SER A 197 9.78 -12.36 -8.49
C SER A 197 8.68 -12.58 -7.45
N LEU A 198 9.06 -12.75 -6.17
CA LEU A 198 8.11 -12.90 -5.08
C LEU A 198 7.26 -11.64 -4.87
N THR A 199 7.90 -10.46 -4.90
CA THR A 199 7.22 -9.18 -4.71
C THR A 199 6.20 -8.93 -5.82
N SER A 200 6.60 -9.12 -7.09
CA SER A 200 5.67 -8.93 -8.20
C SER A 200 4.60 -10.02 -8.27
N GLY A 201 4.94 -11.27 -7.94
CA GLY A 201 3.96 -12.35 -7.79
C GLY A 201 2.88 -12.04 -6.75
N MET A 202 3.26 -11.44 -5.61
CA MET A 202 2.32 -11.01 -4.59
C MET A 202 1.38 -9.90 -5.09
N GLN A 203 1.88 -8.93 -5.88
CA GLN A 203 1.05 -7.89 -6.48
C GLN A 203 0.03 -8.48 -7.47
N THR A 204 0.45 -9.44 -8.30
CA THR A 204 -0.45 -10.15 -9.22
C THR A 204 -1.52 -10.94 -8.46
N ALA A 205 -1.15 -11.61 -7.36
CA ALA A 205 -2.10 -12.33 -6.52
C ALA A 205 -3.13 -11.41 -5.87
N GLN A 206 -2.69 -10.26 -5.32
CA GLN A 206 -3.60 -9.26 -4.75
C GLN A 206 -4.54 -8.66 -5.79
N ALA A 207 -4.05 -8.42 -7.01
CA ALA A 207 -4.88 -7.96 -8.12
C ALA A 207 -5.96 -8.97 -8.47
N ARG A 208 -5.62 -10.27 -8.50
CA ARG A 208 -6.57 -11.36 -8.75
C ARG A 208 -7.66 -11.44 -7.67
N ILE A 209 -7.27 -11.34 -6.40
CA ILE A 209 -8.21 -11.36 -5.27
C ILE A 209 -9.14 -10.13 -5.31
N GLY A 210 -8.61 -8.97 -5.72
CA GLY A 210 -9.41 -7.75 -5.89
C GLY A 210 -10.55 -7.91 -6.89
N ARG A 211 -10.27 -8.51 -8.06
CA ARG A 211 -11.28 -8.75 -9.11
C ARG A 211 -12.40 -9.67 -8.64
N LEU A 212 -12.04 -10.76 -7.95
CA LEU A 212 -13.03 -11.69 -7.41
C LEU A 212 -14.02 -11.00 -6.45
N ARG A 213 -13.53 -10.12 -5.58
CA ARG A 213 -14.39 -9.33 -4.67
C ARG A 213 -15.30 -8.35 -5.40
N GLU A 214 -14.85 -7.78 -6.52
CA GLU A 214 -15.68 -6.87 -7.32
C GLU A 214 -16.79 -7.62 -8.04
N GLU A 215 -16.50 -8.81 -8.57
CA GLU A 215 -17.51 -9.69 -9.17
C GLU A 215 -18.58 -10.10 -8.15
N GLU A 216 -18.18 -10.45 -6.93
CA GLU A 216 -19.11 -10.74 -5.83
C GLU A 216 -20.00 -9.53 -5.50
N LYS A 217 -19.43 -8.32 -5.42
CA LYS A 217 -20.19 -7.08 -5.19
C LYS A 217 -21.14 -6.76 -6.35
N ARG A 218 -20.72 -6.95 -7.60
CA ARG A 218 -21.56 -6.76 -8.79
C ARG A 218 -22.73 -7.74 -8.79
N LYS A 219 -22.48 -9.02 -8.51
CA LYS A 219 -23.52 -10.05 -8.37
C LYS A 219 -24.49 -9.71 -7.24
N ALA A 220 -24.00 -9.29 -6.08
CA ALA A 220 -24.84 -8.85 -4.97
C ALA A 220 -25.71 -7.63 -5.32
N LYS A 221 -25.16 -6.65 -6.06
CA LYS A 221 -25.91 -5.48 -6.53
C LYS A 221 -27.01 -5.87 -7.53
N LEU A 222 -26.70 -6.76 -8.48
CA LEU A 222 -27.68 -7.27 -9.46
C LEU A 222 -28.82 -8.05 -8.77
N ILE A 223 -28.51 -8.90 -7.79
CA ILE A 223 -29.51 -9.63 -6.99
C ILE A 223 -30.41 -8.64 -6.24
N ASN A 224 -29.82 -7.64 -5.58
CA ASN A 224 -30.59 -6.62 -4.85
C ASN A 224 -31.46 -5.77 -5.79
N SER A 225 -30.95 -5.42 -6.97
CA SER A 225 -31.72 -4.69 -8.00
C SER A 225 -32.86 -5.53 -8.60
N GLN A 226 -32.69 -6.85 -8.75
CA GLN A 226 -33.77 -7.76 -9.18
C GLN A 226 -34.88 -7.88 -8.13
N GLN A 227 -34.53 -7.81 -6.85
CA GLN A 227 -35.50 -7.90 -5.75
C GLN A 227 -36.33 -6.62 -5.57
N GLN A 228 -35.95 -5.52 -6.23
CA GLN A 228 -36.62 -4.21 -6.14
C GLN A 228 -37.54 -3.88 -7.34
N VAL A 229 -37.82 -4.84 -8.22
CA VAL A 229 -38.93 -4.71 -9.18
C VAL A 229 -40.21 -5.17 -8.47
N PRO A 230 -41.16 -4.28 -8.11
CA PRO A 230 -42.42 -4.72 -7.56
C PRO A 230 -43.14 -5.55 -8.63
N SER A 231 -43.34 -6.84 -8.32
CA SER A 231 -44.22 -7.68 -9.11
C SER A 231 -45.61 -7.02 -9.12
N PRO A 232 -46.20 -6.71 -10.30
CA PRO A 232 -47.48 -6.01 -10.39
C PRO A 232 -48.66 -6.80 -9.77
N GLY A 233 -48.43 -8.06 -9.35
CA GLY A 233 -49.43 -8.88 -8.67
C GLY A 233 -49.62 -8.59 -7.17
N ALA A 234 -48.65 -7.97 -6.48
CA ALA A 234 -48.77 -7.76 -5.03
C ALA A 234 -49.59 -6.50 -4.66
N ALA A 235 -49.65 -5.50 -5.56
CA ALA A 235 -50.46 -4.30 -5.35
C ALA A 235 -51.97 -4.55 -5.54
N ALA A 236 -52.35 -5.61 -6.28
CA ALA A 236 -53.75 -5.99 -6.46
C ALA A 236 -54.34 -6.75 -5.25
N ALA A 237 -53.50 -7.39 -4.44
CA ALA A 237 -53.95 -8.15 -3.26
C ALA A 237 -54.16 -7.28 -2.01
N ALA A 238 -53.63 -6.06 -1.99
CA ALA A 238 -53.69 -5.17 -0.82
C ALA A 238 -54.94 -4.26 -0.78
N LEU A 239 -55.85 -4.35 -1.76
CA LEU A 239 -57.03 -3.48 -1.88
C LEU A 239 -58.39 -4.16 -1.64
N VAL A 240 -58.45 -5.43 -1.20
CA VAL A 240 -59.73 -6.19 -1.11
C VAL A 240 -60.08 -6.73 0.28
N THR A 241 -59.31 -6.49 1.32
CA THR A 241 -59.70 -6.96 2.67
C THR A 241 -59.57 -5.87 3.72
N GLU A 242 -60.58 -5.01 3.74
CA GLU A 242 -60.92 -4.15 4.87
C GLU A 242 -62.41 -4.39 5.19
N GLU A 243 -62.72 -5.37 6.04
CA GLU A 243 -63.80 -5.29 7.03
C GLU A 243 -63.89 -6.57 7.88
N ILE A 244 -64.33 -6.39 9.13
CA ILE A 244 -64.70 -7.39 10.15
C ILE A 244 -63.57 -7.75 11.14
N ALA A 245 -63.48 -6.95 12.20
CA ALA A 245 -63.16 -7.43 13.55
C ALA A 245 -64.39 -8.21 14.10
N PRO A 246 -64.27 -9.16 15.06
CA PRO A 246 -63.86 -8.80 16.42
C PRO A 246 -63.17 -9.89 17.30
N VAL A 247 -62.81 -9.47 18.51
CA VAL A 247 -62.63 -10.21 19.77
C VAL A 247 -61.23 -10.80 20.07
N MET A 248 -60.56 -10.17 21.04
CA MET A 248 -59.45 -10.76 21.82
C MET A 248 -59.96 -11.86 22.76
N PRO A 249 -59.08 -12.79 23.16
CA PRO A 249 -58.80 -12.87 24.59
C PRO A 249 -57.30 -12.90 24.92
N LEU A 250 -57.01 -12.32 26.10
CA LEU A 250 -55.74 -12.41 26.82
C LEU A 250 -55.37 -13.87 27.10
N SER A 251 -54.08 -14.19 27.05
CA SER A 251 -53.45 -15.17 27.93
C SER A 251 -51.98 -14.82 28.16
N GLU A 252 -51.62 -14.77 29.43
CA GLU A 252 -50.28 -14.61 30.00
C GLU A 252 -49.36 -15.75 29.58
N GLU A 253 -48.06 -15.50 29.34
CA GLU A 253 -47.01 -16.31 29.97
C GLU A 253 -45.67 -15.57 30.03
N THR A 254 -45.03 -15.70 31.17
CA THR A 254 -43.83 -15.01 31.65
C THR A 254 -42.56 -15.84 31.48
N LYS A 255 -41.45 -15.16 31.13
CA LYS A 255 -40.03 -15.44 31.51
C LYS A 255 -39.32 -16.69 30.92
N PRO A 256 -37.98 -16.84 31.06
CA PRO A 256 -36.90 -15.83 31.22
C PRO A 256 -35.65 -16.10 30.34
N THR A 257 -34.74 -15.12 30.38
CA THR A 257 -33.29 -15.18 30.14
C THR A 257 -32.62 -16.51 30.52
N GLU A 258 -31.78 -17.04 29.64
CA GLU A 258 -30.84 -18.11 29.97
C GLU A 258 -29.39 -17.65 29.71
N GLU A 259 -28.64 -17.58 30.81
CA GLU A 259 -27.20 -17.37 30.88
C GLU A 259 -26.47 -18.59 30.30
N VAL A 260 -25.52 -18.35 29.40
CA VAL A 260 -24.60 -19.40 28.96
C VAL A 260 -23.54 -19.60 30.03
N VAL A 261 -23.77 -20.65 30.83
CA VAL A 261 -22.85 -21.20 31.83
C VAL A 261 -21.64 -21.82 31.13
N VAL A 262 -20.45 -21.39 31.58
CA VAL A 262 -19.15 -22.02 31.33
C VAL A 262 -19.10 -23.36 32.06
N SER A 263 -18.94 -24.45 31.31
CA SER A 263 -18.55 -25.76 31.86
C SER A 263 -17.09 -26.04 31.54
N GLY A 264 -16.33 -26.35 32.58
CA GLY A 264 -14.97 -26.84 32.49
C GLY A 264 -14.93 -28.31 32.09
N VAL A 265 -13.97 -28.65 31.24
CA VAL A 265 -13.51 -30.02 31.00
C VAL A 265 -11.99 -30.05 31.19
N SER A 266 -11.58 -31.05 31.95
CA SER A 266 -10.23 -31.39 32.39
C SER A 266 -9.33 -31.94 31.28
N GLY A 267 -8.09 -31.46 31.27
CA GLY A 267 -6.89 -32.29 31.07
C GLY A 267 -6.67 -32.93 29.69
N GLU A 268 -6.19 -32.13 28.73
CA GLU A 268 -5.39 -32.61 27.60
C GLU A 268 -4.24 -31.63 27.34
N GLU A 269 -3.09 -32.20 26.95
CA GLU A 269 -1.77 -31.58 26.86
C GLU A 269 -1.76 -30.27 26.05
N GLU A 270 -1.09 -29.24 26.57
CA GLU A 270 -1.01 -27.94 25.91
C GLU A 270 -0.44 -28.07 24.48
N PRO A 271 -1.12 -27.53 23.45
CA PRO A 271 -0.59 -27.52 22.10
C PRO A 271 0.65 -26.62 22.09
N LYS A 272 1.82 -27.22 21.84
CA LYS A 272 3.09 -26.51 21.66
C LYS A 272 2.85 -25.29 20.78
N GLY A 273 3.01 -24.10 21.36
CA GLY A 273 2.82 -22.85 20.65
C GLY A 273 3.67 -22.84 19.40
N TRP A 274 3.13 -22.30 18.30
CA TRP A 274 3.82 -22.18 17.01
C TRP A 274 5.28 -21.69 17.16
N TRP A 275 5.54 -20.79 18.12
CA TRP A 275 6.87 -20.32 18.47
C TRP A 275 7.90 -21.41 18.85
N GLU A 276 7.48 -22.47 19.54
CA GLU A 276 8.34 -23.62 19.86
C GLU A 276 8.59 -24.52 18.64
N SER A 277 7.61 -24.61 17.73
CA SER A 277 7.75 -25.32 16.45
C SER A 277 8.71 -24.60 15.48
N VAL A 278 8.78 -23.27 15.55
CA VAL A 278 9.76 -22.48 14.78
C VAL A 278 11.16 -22.61 15.36
N LYS A 279 11.31 -22.64 16.69
CA LYS A 279 12.62 -22.82 17.34
C LYS A 279 13.21 -24.20 17.04
N SER A 280 12.40 -25.26 17.02
CA SER A 280 12.88 -26.61 16.71
C SER A 280 13.34 -26.76 15.26
N TRP A 281 12.72 -26.03 14.33
CA TRP A 281 13.10 -26.05 12.91
C TRP A 281 14.39 -25.26 12.63
N VAL A 282 14.72 -24.28 13.46
CA VAL A 282 15.90 -23.42 13.29
C VAL A 282 17.16 -24.01 13.93
N GLY A 283 17.05 -25.03 14.78
CA GLY A 283 18.19 -25.81 15.29
C GLY A 283 19.17 -24.99 16.15
N ALA A 284 19.17 -25.27 17.45
CA ALA A 284 20.29 -24.93 18.32
C ALA A 284 21.56 -25.69 17.88
#